data_AF-A0A920BIJ1-F1
#
_entry.id   AF-A0A920BIJ1-F1
#
_cell.length_a   1.000
_cell.length_b   1.000
_cell.length_c   1.000
_cell.angle_alpha   90.00
_cell.angle_beta   90.00
_cell.angle_gamma   90.00
#
_symmetry.space_group_name_H-M   'P 1'
#
loop_
_entity.id
_entity.type
_entity.pdbx_description
1 polymer ?
#
loop_
_entity_poly.entity_id
_entity_poly.type
_entity_poly.pdbx_seq_one_letter_code
_entity_poly.pdbx_strand_id
1 'polypeptide(L)'
;MGAKLADRPFFSEQLQSELKEELSIRLSKFQDFIPENETLFVSKFHLNQIMRCERQFVADRESQFEWSVPTARGLISHKAIELSVFWEREVEPLSLVDEALSRCASGDDALASWLYGLQDGDRSQLRSDVNNRVGTFLESWPPLKKEWRPMLEAPIRAEFAEGQ
;
A
#
# COMPACT_ATOMS: atom_id res chain seq x y z
N MET A 1 -4.95 20.76 -13.03
CA MET A 1 -3.89 21.05 -12.03
C MET A 1 -2.71 20.16 -12.35
N GLY A 2 -1.54 20.74 -12.63
CA GLY A 2 -0.31 20.02 -12.97
C GLY A 2 0.68 21.00 -13.57
N ALA A 3 1.97 20.86 -13.24
CA ALA A 3 3.03 21.65 -13.85
C ALA A 3 2.97 21.50 -15.38
N LYS A 4 3.19 22.61 -16.13
CA LYS A 4 3.29 22.52 -17.59
C LYS A 4 4.46 21.58 -17.93
N LEU A 5 4.42 20.93 -19.09
CA LEU A 5 5.50 20.02 -19.51
C LEU A 5 6.89 20.66 -19.39
N ALA A 6 7.01 21.95 -19.72
CA ALA A 6 8.25 22.73 -19.60
C ALA A 6 8.69 23.01 -18.16
N ASP A 7 7.76 22.93 -17.19
CA ASP A 7 8.01 23.19 -15.77
C ASP A 7 8.22 21.88 -14.97
N ARG A 8 8.17 20.72 -15.63
CA ARG A 8 8.42 19.43 -14.97
C ARG A 8 9.92 19.27 -14.71
N PRO A 9 10.32 18.82 -13.50
CA PRO A 9 11.73 18.58 -13.22
C PRO A 9 12.26 17.50 -14.17
N PHE A 10 13.41 17.78 -14.77
CA PHE A 10 14.18 16.78 -15.49
C PHE A 10 15.15 16.13 -14.51
N PHE A 11 15.11 14.81 -14.41
CA PHE A 11 16.02 14.04 -13.58
C PHE A 11 17.13 13.48 -14.48
N SER A 12 18.37 13.54 -13.99
CA SER A 12 19.51 12.93 -14.65
C SER A 12 19.30 11.41 -14.77
N GLU A 13 19.79 10.82 -15.86
CA GLU A 13 19.81 9.36 -16.05
C GLU A 13 20.67 8.65 -14.98
N GLN A 14 21.59 9.38 -14.34
CA GLN A 14 22.46 8.89 -13.27
C GLN A 14 21.83 8.98 -11.87
N LEU A 15 20.69 9.67 -11.70
CA LEU A 15 20.08 9.91 -10.39
C LEU A 15 19.86 8.60 -9.62
N GLN A 16 19.43 7.54 -10.30
CA GLN A 16 19.20 6.25 -9.66
C GLN A 16 20.49 5.66 -9.07
N SER A 17 21.59 5.66 -9.85
CA SER A 17 22.88 5.15 -9.39
C SER A 17 23.45 6.02 -8.28
N GLU A 18 23.33 7.34 -8.38
CA GLU A 18 23.80 8.30 -7.36
C GLU A 18 23.07 8.09 -6.03
N LEU A 19 21.74 7.99 -6.04
CA LEU A 19 20.95 7.71 -4.84
C LEU A 19 21.30 6.35 -4.23
N LYS A 20 21.53 5.33 -5.06
CA LYS A 20 21.90 4.00 -4.58
C LYS A 20 23.28 3.99 -3.93
N GLU A 21 24.25 4.67 -4.53
CA GLU A 21 25.60 4.81 -3.99
C GLU A 21 25.58 5.59 -2.66
N GLU A 22 24.87 6.72 -2.63
CA GLU A 22 24.74 7.53 -1.41
C GLU A 22 24.10 6.74 -0.26
N LEU A 23 23.01 6.02 -0.53
CA LEU A 23 22.38 5.16 0.46
C LEU A 23 23.31 4.02 0.91
N SER A 24 24.05 3.40 -0.01
CA SER A 24 25.01 2.33 0.33
C SER A 24 26.09 2.84 1.28
N ILE A 25 26.69 4.00 0.99
CA ILE A 25 27.70 4.63 1.84
C ILE A 25 27.10 4.94 3.23
N ARG A 26 25.93 5.56 3.28
CA ARG A 26 25.30 5.96 4.55
C ARG A 26 24.84 4.78 5.41
N LEU A 27 24.42 3.68 4.78
CA LEU A 27 23.92 2.50 5.48
C LEU A 27 25.06 1.57 5.95
N SER A 28 26.22 1.60 5.30
CA SER A 28 27.37 0.74 5.66
C SER A 28 27.76 0.81 7.15
N LYS A 29 27.68 2.00 7.76
CA LYS A 29 27.99 2.20 9.19
C LYS A 29 27.05 1.48 10.16
N PHE A 30 25.92 0.95 9.67
CA PHE A 30 24.96 0.22 10.47
C PHE A 30 25.02 -1.30 10.25
N GLN A 31 25.84 -1.78 9.31
CA GLN A 31 25.92 -3.18 8.95
C GLN A 31 26.31 -4.05 10.14
N ASP A 32 27.26 -3.60 10.97
CA ASP A 32 27.71 -4.31 12.17
C ASP A 32 26.63 -4.46 13.26
N PHE A 33 25.50 -3.75 13.15
CA PHE A 33 24.37 -3.89 14.08
C PHE A 33 23.37 -4.97 13.65
N ILE A 34 23.50 -5.48 12.43
CA ILE A 34 22.65 -6.54 11.88
C ILE A 34 23.35 -7.88 12.16
N PRO A 35 22.73 -8.82 12.89
CA PRO A 35 23.32 -10.14 13.11
C PRO A 35 23.63 -10.83 11.77
N GLU A 36 24.76 -11.56 11.68
CA GLU A 36 25.25 -12.16 10.41
C GLU A 36 24.24 -13.07 9.69
N ASN A 37 23.25 -13.60 10.40
CA ASN A 37 22.21 -14.50 9.86
C ASN A 37 20.82 -13.86 9.79
N GLU A 38 20.73 -12.54 9.87
CA GLU A 38 19.48 -11.79 9.81
C GLU A 38 19.47 -10.80 8.65
N THR A 39 18.28 -10.54 8.12
CA THR A 39 18.02 -9.47 7.15
C THR A 39 17.13 -8.42 7.77
N LEU A 40 17.56 -7.15 7.76
CA LEU A 40 16.75 -6.05 8.25
C LEU A 40 15.80 -5.51 7.18
N PHE A 41 14.51 -5.83 7.32
CA PHE A 41 13.47 -5.28 6.45
C PHE A 41 12.96 -3.91 6.93
N VAL A 42 13.33 -2.85 6.21
CA VAL A 42 12.85 -1.48 6.45
C VAL A 42 11.77 -1.12 5.44
N SER A 43 10.58 -0.75 5.93
CA SER A 43 9.47 -0.26 5.12
C SER A 43 9.17 1.20 5.45
N LYS A 44 8.50 1.91 4.53
CA LYS A 44 7.97 3.26 4.80
C LYS A 44 7.07 3.28 6.05
N PHE A 45 6.34 2.20 6.29
CA PHE A 45 5.50 2.04 7.48
C PHE A 45 6.35 2.05 8.76
N HIS A 46 7.41 1.26 8.82
CA HIS A 46 8.34 1.24 9.96
C HIS A 46 8.94 2.63 10.24
N LEU A 47 9.40 3.30 9.17
CA LEU A 47 9.99 4.65 9.28
C LEU A 47 8.97 5.67 9.81
N ASN A 48 7.75 5.66 9.31
CA ASN A 48 6.71 6.59 9.77
C ASN A 48 6.32 6.36 11.24
N GLN A 49 6.26 5.10 11.68
CA GLN A 49 5.94 4.78 13.08
C GLN A 49 7.04 5.22 14.04
N ILE A 50 8.30 4.86 13.76
CA ILE A 50 9.42 5.21 14.63
C ILE A 50 9.61 6.73 14.72
N MET A 51 9.45 7.45 13.59
CA MET A 51 9.50 8.92 13.56
C MET A 51 8.34 9.59 14.32
N ARG A 52 7.20 8.91 14.49
CA ARG A 52 6.08 9.43 15.28
C ARG A 52 6.32 9.27 16.77
N CYS A 53 6.70 8.07 17.22
CA CYS A 53 7.03 7.79 18.61
C CYS A 53 7.74 6.42 18.73
N GLU A 54 9.01 6.43 19.11
CA GLU A 54 9.82 5.22 19.28
C GLU A 54 9.23 4.25 20.31
N ARG A 55 8.74 4.78 21.45
CA ARG A 55 8.12 3.95 22.50
C ARG A 55 6.85 3.26 22.00
N GLN A 56 6.03 3.97 21.23
CA GLN A 56 4.84 3.37 20.62
C GLN A 56 5.24 2.31 19.59
N PHE A 57 6.26 2.57 18.77
CA PHE A 57 6.76 1.59 17.80
C PHE A 57 7.20 0.28 18.47
N VAL A 58 7.88 0.33 19.61
CA VAL A 58 8.26 -0.88 20.37
C VAL A 58 7.02 -1.58 20.93
N ALA A 59 6.10 -0.84 21.55
CA ALA A 59 4.89 -1.42 22.13
C ALA A 59 3.98 -2.08 21.08
N ASP A 60 3.83 -1.45 19.91
CA ASP A 60 3.03 -1.97 18.79
C ASP A 60 3.64 -3.24 18.16
N ARG A 61 4.94 -3.51 18.36
CA ARG A 61 5.59 -4.76 17.89
C ARG A 61 5.37 -5.93 18.84
N GLU A 62 5.09 -5.67 20.10
CA GLU A 62 4.76 -6.71 21.09
C GLU A 62 3.29 -7.12 21.00
N SER A 63 2.42 -6.26 20.46
CA SER A 63 1.01 -6.58 20.23
C SER A 63 0.83 -7.43 18.97
N GLN A 64 -0.16 -8.33 19.00
CA GLN A 64 -0.57 -9.05 17.81
C GLN A 64 -1.45 -8.14 16.94
N PHE A 65 -1.18 -8.12 15.64
CA PHE A 65 -2.02 -7.40 14.70
C PHE A 65 -3.40 -8.03 14.64
N GLU A 66 -4.44 -7.19 14.70
CA GLU A 66 -5.83 -7.60 14.57
C GLU A 66 -6.53 -6.82 13.46
N TRP A 67 -7.33 -7.54 12.67
CA TRP A 67 -8.18 -6.92 11.67
C TRP A 67 -9.37 -6.21 12.32
N SER A 68 -9.71 -5.06 11.75
CA SER A 68 -10.85 -4.23 12.16
C SER A 68 -11.45 -3.58 10.91
N VAL A 69 -12.68 -3.09 11.01
CA VAL A 69 -13.32 -2.35 9.91
C VAL A 69 -12.40 -1.22 9.39
N PRO A 70 -11.77 -0.38 10.23
CA PRO A 70 -10.84 0.64 9.76
C PRO A 70 -9.62 0.12 8.99
N THR A 71 -9.02 -1.00 9.41
CA THR A 71 -7.81 -1.55 8.78
C THR A 71 -8.12 -2.28 7.47
N ALA A 72 -9.19 -3.06 7.43
CA ALA A 72 -9.62 -3.78 6.22
C ALA A 72 -10.13 -2.83 5.12
N ARG A 73 -10.84 -1.76 5.52
CA ARG A 73 -11.42 -0.78 4.60
C ARG A 73 -10.42 -0.18 3.63
N GLY A 74 -9.21 0.17 4.09
CA GLY A 74 -8.16 0.72 3.22
C GLY A 74 -7.77 -0.26 2.12
N LEU A 75 -7.45 -1.49 2.50
CA LEU A 75 -7.05 -2.55 1.58
C LEU A 75 -8.14 -2.86 0.55
N ILE A 76 -9.39 -3.01 1.00
CA ILE A 76 -10.52 -3.32 0.11
C ILE A 76 -10.82 -2.15 -0.84
N SER A 77 -10.71 -0.90 -0.38
CA SER A 77 -10.83 0.27 -1.26
C SER A 77 -9.75 0.28 -2.35
N HIS A 78 -8.49 -0.02 -2.01
CA HIS A 78 -7.42 -0.11 -3.01
C HIS A 78 -7.71 -1.22 -4.04
N LYS A 79 -8.17 -2.39 -3.58
CA LYS A 79 -8.54 -3.48 -4.50
C LYS A 79 -9.71 -3.09 -5.43
N ALA A 80 -10.74 -2.42 -4.91
CA ALA A 80 -11.87 -1.96 -5.73
C ALA A 80 -11.45 -0.92 -6.79
N ILE A 81 -10.55 0.00 -6.43
CA ILE A 81 -9.97 0.98 -7.36
C ILE A 81 -9.07 0.30 -8.40
N GLU A 82 -8.28 -0.69 -7.98
CA GLU A 82 -7.47 -1.50 -8.90
C GLU A 82 -8.36 -2.18 -9.94
N LEU A 83 -9.45 -2.81 -9.49
CA LEU A 83 -10.45 -3.41 -10.37
C LEU A 83 -11.05 -2.37 -11.34
N SER A 84 -11.37 -1.17 -10.88
CA SER A 84 -11.97 -0.13 -11.74
C SER A 84 -11.07 0.30 -12.90
N VAL A 85 -9.74 0.23 -12.70
CA VAL A 85 -8.76 0.63 -13.72
C VAL A 85 -8.62 -0.40 -14.83
N PHE A 86 -8.78 -1.68 -14.50
CA PHE A 86 -8.61 -2.79 -15.44
C PHE A 86 -9.93 -3.38 -15.95
N TRP A 87 -11.07 -2.96 -15.41
CA TRP A 87 -12.37 -3.41 -15.88
C TRP A 87 -12.62 -2.97 -17.32
N GLU A 88 -13.27 -3.84 -18.11
CA GLU A 88 -13.49 -3.58 -19.53
C GLU A 88 -14.51 -2.46 -19.78
N ARG A 89 -15.49 -2.34 -18.90
CA ARG A 89 -16.58 -1.37 -18.92
C ARG A 89 -16.57 -0.51 -17.66
N GLU A 90 -17.28 0.60 -17.70
CA GLU A 90 -17.61 1.36 -16.50
C GLU A 90 -18.53 0.53 -15.59
N VAL A 91 -18.23 0.54 -14.29
CA VAL A 91 -18.91 -0.25 -13.27
C VAL A 91 -19.18 0.63 -12.07
N GLU A 92 -20.40 0.52 -11.54
CA GLU A 92 -20.82 1.25 -10.34
C GLU A 92 -19.90 0.96 -9.14
N PRO A 93 -19.58 1.98 -8.30
CA PRO A 93 -18.67 1.82 -7.16
C PRO A 93 -19.01 0.61 -6.29
N LEU A 94 -20.30 0.41 -5.98
CA LEU A 94 -20.74 -0.66 -5.09
C LEU A 94 -20.48 -2.05 -5.67
N SER A 95 -20.59 -2.21 -7.00
CA SER A 95 -20.30 -3.47 -7.66
C SER A 95 -18.80 -3.80 -7.62
N LEU A 96 -17.94 -2.78 -7.71
CA LEU A 96 -16.49 -2.94 -7.53
C LEU A 96 -16.14 -3.31 -6.08
N VAL A 97 -16.84 -2.74 -5.10
CA VAL A 97 -16.68 -3.09 -3.69
C VAL A 97 -17.09 -4.52 -3.42
N ASP A 98 -18.23 -4.96 -3.95
CA ASP A 98 -18.71 -6.33 -3.77
C ASP A 98 -17.74 -7.35 -4.37
N GLU A 99 -17.21 -7.07 -5.56
CA GLU A 99 -16.19 -7.91 -6.19
C GLU A 99 -14.89 -7.92 -5.38
N ALA A 100 -14.42 -6.76 -4.89
CA ALA A 100 -13.22 -6.67 -4.07
C ALA A 100 -13.38 -7.48 -2.76
N LEU A 101 -14.51 -7.35 -2.08
CA LEU A 101 -14.86 -8.12 -0.89
C LEU A 101 -14.88 -9.62 -1.19
N SER A 102 -15.50 -10.03 -2.29
CA SER A 102 -15.56 -11.43 -2.71
C SER A 102 -14.16 -12.02 -2.93
N ARG A 103 -13.28 -11.28 -3.63
CA ARG A 103 -11.89 -11.69 -3.86
C ARG A 103 -11.07 -11.76 -2.58
N CYS A 104 -11.17 -10.76 -1.71
CA CYS A 104 -10.47 -10.76 -0.43
C CYS A 104 -10.97 -11.90 0.48
N ALA A 105 -12.27 -12.18 0.48
CA ALA A 105 -12.84 -13.29 1.26
C ALA A 105 -12.46 -14.66 0.71
N SER A 106 -12.17 -14.78 -0.59
CA SER A 106 -11.79 -16.07 -1.21
C SER A 106 -10.32 -16.46 -1.00
N GLY A 107 -9.52 -15.61 -0.33
CA GLY A 107 -8.14 -15.92 0.01
C GLY A 107 -8.00 -16.93 1.16
N ASP A 108 -6.76 -17.31 1.47
CA ASP A 108 -6.40 -18.21 2.56
C ASP A 108 -5.64 -17.50 3.70
N ASP A 109 -5.71 -16.17 3.74
CA ASP A 109 -5.00 -15.33 4.70
C ASP A 109 -5.86 -14.92 5.92
N ALA A 110 -5.24 -14.16 6.83
CA ALA A 110 -5.90 -13.66 8.04
C ALA A 110 -7.05 -12.68 7.73
N LEU A 111 -6.99 -11.95 6.61
CA LEU A 111 -8.05 -11.02 6.21
C LEU A 111 -9.28 -11.81 5.77
N ALA A 112 -9.09 -12.83 4.93
CA ALA A 112 -10.16 -13.71 4.48
C ALA A 112 -10.87 -14.34 5.69
N SER A 113 -10.09 -14.90 6.61
CA SER A 113 -10.59 -15.49 7.86
C SER A 113 -11.41 -14.49 8.69
N TRP A 114 -10.92 -13.26 8.83
CA TRP A 114 -11.64 -12.20 9.54
C TRP A 114 -12.94 -11.78 8.82
N LEU A 115 -12.93 -11.65 7.49
CA LEU A 115 -14.11 -11.31 6.69
C LEU A 115 -15.22 -12.36 6.79
N TYR A 116 -14.85 -13.64 6.93
CA TYR A 116 -15.81 -14.73 7.18
C TYR A 116 -16.45 -14.64 8.57
N GLY A 117 -15.72 -14.15 9.57
CA GLY A 117 -16.21 -14.01 10.95
C GLY A 117 -17.05 -12.75 11.21
N LEU A 118 -17.16 -11.83 10.24
CA LEU A 118 -17.91 -10.59 10.41
C LEU A 118 -19.40 -10.82 10.61
N GLN A 119 -19.96 -10.11 11.58
CA GLN A 119 -21.41 -10.01 11.74
C GLN A 119 -22.03 -9.14 10.64
N ASP A 120 -23.32 -9.32 10.38
CA ASP A 120 -24.03 -8.58 9.32
C ASP A 120 -23.93 -7.06 9.45
N GLY A 121 -23.91 -6.55 10.70
CA GLY A 121 -23.73 -5.13 10.99
C GLY A 121 -22.36 -4.62 10.56
N ASP A 122 -21.28 -5.29 10.99
CA ASP A 122 -19.91 -4.90 10.66
C ASP A 122 -19.62 -5.06 9.17
N ARG A 123 -20.16 -6.12 8.54
CA ARG A 123 -20.08 -6.33 7.09
C ARG A 123 -20.79 -5.20 6.33
N SER A 124 -21.97 -4.80 6.79
CA SER A 124 -22.72 -3.68 6.20
C SER A 124 -21.99 -2.35 6.38
N GLN A 125 -21.42 -2.11 7.57
CA GLN A 125 -20.62 -0.92 7.85
C GLN A 125 -19.38 -0.88 6.94
N LEU A 126 -18.59 -1.96 6.90
CA LEU A 126 -17.40 -2.06 6.05
C LEU A 126 -17.72 -1.80 4.58
N ARG A 127 -18.79 -2.41 4.07
CA ARG A 127 -19.25 -2.21 2.69
C ARG A 127 -19.59 -0.76 2.39
N SER A 128 -20.34 -0.09 3.29
CA SER A 128 -20.68 1.33 3.15
C SER A 128 -19.43 2.23 3.21
N ASP A 129 -18.56 1.99 4.17
CA ASP A 129 -17.32 2.73 4.40
C ASP A 129 -16.35 2.68 3.21
N VAL A 130 -16.25 1.51 2.58
CA VAL A 130 -15.46 1.29 1.37
C VAL A 130 -16.14 1.96 0.17
N ASN A 131 -17.45 1.78 0.00
CA ASN A 131 -18.19 2.37 -1.13
C ASN A 131 -18.09 3.89 -1.16
N ASN A 132 -18.18 4.55 0.00
CA ASN A 132 -18.01 6.01 0.09
C ASN A 132 -16.63 6.45 -0.41
N ARG A 133 -15.55 5.73 -0.04
CA ARG A 133 -14.18 6.02 -0.52
C ARG A 133 -14.03 5.81 -2.02
N VAL A 134 -14.52 4.68 -2.53
CA VAL A 134 -14.40 4.33 -3.94
C VAL A 134 -15.21 5.29 -4.81
N GLY A 135 -16.45 5.60 -4.40
CA GLY A 135 -17.29 6.59 -5.08
C GLY A 135 -16.62 7.96 -5.12
N THR A 136 -16.16 8.47 -3.97
CA THR A 136 -15.43 9.76 -3.93
C THR A 136 -14.19 9.76 -4.84
N PHE A 137 -13.43 8.66 -4.87
CA PHE A 137 -12.27 8.55 -5.76
C PHE A 137 -12.68 8.61 -7.24
N LEU A 138 -13.68 7.83 -7.65
CA LEU A 138 -14.13 7.78 -9.04
C LEU A 138 -14.77 9.10 -9.51
N GLU A 139 -15.42 9.84 -8.61
CA GLU A 139 -16.00 11.15 -8.91
C GLU A 139 -14.95 12.27 -8.95
N SER A 140 -13.93 12.20 -8.09
CA SER A 140 -12.97 13.30 -7.90
C SER A 140 -11.67 13.13 -8.69
N TRP A 141 -11.31 11.90 -9.05
CA TRP A 141 -10.06 11.59 -9.73
C TRP A 141 -10.28 11.40 -11.24
N PRO A 142 -9.47 12.03 -12.11
CA PRO A 142 -9.57 11.82 -13.55
C PRO A 142 -9.35 10.34 -13.91
N PRO A 143 -10.15 9.75 -14.83
CA PRO A 143 -9.97 8.36 -15.25
C PRO A 143 -8.55 8.09 -15.78
N LEU A 144 -7.96 6.99 -15.32
CA LEU A 144 -6.65 6.54 -15.81
C LEU A 144 -6.79 5.99 -17.23
N LYS A 145 -5.96 6.47 -18.15
CA LYS A 145 -5.95 6.00 -19.54
C LYS A 145 -5.11 4.73 -19.67
N LYS A 146 -5.60 3.76 -20.44
CA LYS A 146 -4.89 2.49 -20.68
C LYS A 146 -3.51 2.71 -21.30
N GLU A 147 -3.38 3.72 -22.16
CA GLU A 147 -2.12 4.11 -22.80
C GLU A 147 -1.02 4.53 -21.78
N TRP A 148 -1.40 4.91 -20.55
CA TRP A 148 -0.44 5.25 -19.50
C TRP A 148 0.19 4.02 -18.83
N ARG A 149 -0.28 2.81 -19.17
CA ARG A 149 0.23 1.54 -18.63
C ARG A 149 0.29 1.57 -17.09
N PRO A 150 -0.85 1.80 -16.41
CA PRO A 150 -0.86 1.97 -14.95
C PRO A 150 -0.28 0.72 -14.25
N MET A 151 0.64 0.97 -13.32
CA MET A 151 1.18 -0.05 -12.40
C MET A 151 0.71 0.29 -10.99
N LEU A 152 -0.39 -0.32 -10.57
CA LEU A 152 -1.00 -0.08 -9.27
C LEU A 152 -0.38 -1.03 -8.24
N GLU A 153 -0.04 -0.50 -7.06
CA GLU A 153 0.53 -1.25 -5.93
C GLU A 153 1.77 -2.11 -6.28
N ALA A 154 2.51 -1.74 -7.34
CA ALA A 154 3.71 -2.45 -7.73
C ALA A 154 4.78 -2.31 -6.62
N PRO A 155 5.24 -3.42 -6.01
CA PRO A 155 6.23 -3.35 -4.96
C PRO A 155 7.56 -2.85 -5.52
N ILE A 156 8.18 -1.90 -4.83
CA ILE A 156 9.53 -1.42 -5.12
C ILE A 156 10.40 -1.83 -3.94
N ARG A 157 11.45 -2.60 -4.22
CA ARG A 157 12.46 -3.02 -3.24
C ARG A 157 13.84 -2.62 -3.74
N ALA A 158 14.69 -2.18 -2.83
CA ALA A 158 16.12 -2.03 -3.04
C ALA A 158 16.85 -2.84 -1.97
N GLU A 159 17.93 -3.50 -2.38
CA GLU A 159 18.79 -4.28 -1.50
C GLU A 159 20.13 -3.55 -1.36
N PHE A 160 20.64 -3.53 -0.12
CA PHE A 160 21.90 -2.94 0.31
C PHE A 160 22.64 -3.98 1.15
N ALA A 161 23.94 -3.79 1.40
CA ALA A 161 24.74 -4.69 2.24
C ALA A 161 24.60 -6.18 1.87
N GLU A 162 24.52 -6.49 0.57
CA GLU A 162 24.35 -7.86 0.05
C GLU A 162 23.07 -8.58 0.54
N GLY A 163 22.08 -7.83 1.02
CA GLY A 163 20.81 -8.38 1.51
C GLY A 163 20.79 -8.66 3.02
N GLN A 164 21.80 -8.21 3.76
CA GLN A 164 21.77 -8.08 5.23
C GLN A 164 20.89 -6.90 5.64
#